data_AF-A0A2T0JZ23-F1
#
_entry.id   AF-A0A2T0JZ23-F1
#
_cell.length_a   1.000
_cell.length_b   1.000
_cell.length_c   1.000
_cell.angle_alpha   90.00
_cell.angle_beta   90.00
_cell.angle_gamma   90.00
#
_symmetry.space_group_name_H-M   'P 1'
#
loop_
_entity.id
_entity.type
_entity.pdbx_description
1 polymer ?
#
loop_
_entity_poly.entity_id
_entity_poly.type
_entity_poly.pdbx_seq_one_letter_code
_entity_poly.pdbx_strand_id
1 'polypeptide(L)'
;MRQEVVLAMLAKEPSHGYELRARLRDALGPLGEGMNAGQIYVTLTRLEKAGLLVVEVDDRPANETREGKGDRPANETREGKGDRPASETQEGKGDRPANETQERRGDRGDRGDRKVYSLTAEGQQRVAEWISEVAWPRPDLAEFHLKLVAAAAAGLADPLTVVDTQRRELLRRLRDAQRAVLAEPAGSRAALLLEGVVLRLQADLHWLEVCDRHWTQRRSGS
;
A
#
# COMPACT_ATOMS: atom_id res chain seq x y z
N MET A 1 8.57 5.36 7.97
CA MET A 1 7.56 4.32 8.25
C MET A 1 7.54 3.18 7.23
N ARG A 2 7.43 3.39 5.91
CA ARG A 2 7.30 2.26 4.95
C ARG A 2 8.58 1.45 4.73
N GLN A 3 9.77 2.05 4.81
CA GLN A 3 11.03 1.34 4.58
C GLN A 3 11.42 0.48 5.79
N GLU A 4 11.10 0.94 6.99
CA GLU A 4 11.39 0.24 8.24
C GLU A 4 10.60 -1.06 8.34
N VAL A 5 9.38 -1.09 7.80
CA VAL A 5 8.59 -2.33 7.67
C VAL A 5 9.23 -3.32 6.70
N VAL A 6 9.76 -2.87 5.56
CA VAL A 6 10.51 -3.74 4.61
C VAL A 6 11.74 -4.33 5.30
N LEU A 7 12.48 -3.49 6.03
CA LEU A 7 13.66 -3.89 6.80
C LEU A 7 13.30 -4.92 7.88
N ALA A 8 12.23 -4.66 8.64
CA ALA A 8 11.74 -5.56 9.69
C ALA A 8 11.29 -6.92 9.17
N MET A 9 10.69 -6.98 7.97
CA MET A 9 10.27 -8.25 7.37
C MET A 9 11.46 -9.15 6.94
N LEU A 10 12.63 -8.56 6.72
CA LEU A 10 13.88 -9.28 6.47
C LEU A 10 14.62 -9.69 7.76
N ALA A 11 14.14 -9.25 8.94
CA ALA A 11 14.74 -9.63 10.22
C ALA A 11 14.50 -11.09 10.60
N LYS A 12 13.47 -11.71 10.03
CA LYS A 12 13.19 -13.12 10.25
C LYS A 12 14.14 -14.03 9.49
N GLU A 13 14.34 -13.76 8.19
CA GLU A 13 15.15 -14.59 7.30
C GLU A 13 15.52 -13.86 6.00
N PRO A 14 16.68 -14.19 5.39
CA PRO A 14 17.01 -13.78 4.02
C PRO A 14 15.89 -14.14 3.05
N SER A 15 15.62 -13.27 2.08
CA SER A 15 14.45 -13.44 1.21
C SER A 15 14.68 -12.91 -0.20
N HIS A 16 14.10 -13.60 -1.18
CA HIS A 16 13.94 -13.03 -2.52
C HIS A 16 12.92 -11.88 -2.49
N GLY A 17 13.04 -10.93 -3.43
CA GLY A 17 12.14 -9.78 -3.50
C GLY A 17 10.66 -10.16 -3.68
N TYR A 18 10.37 -11.22 -4.44
CA TYR A 18 9.00 -11.70 -4.65
C TYR A 18 8.41 -12.36 -3.39
N GLU A 19 9.21 -13.08 -2.61
CA GLU A 19 8.79 -13.70 -1.34
C GLU A 19 8.54 -12.63 -0.28
N LEU A 20 9.45 -11.65 -0.18
CA LEU A 20 9.29 -10.52 0.71
C LEU A 20 7.98 -9.77 0.42
N ARG A 21 7.67 -9.57 -0.87
CA ARG A 21 6.39 -8.98 -1.29
C ARG A 21 5.20 -9.82 -0.83
N ALA A 22 5.25 -11.14 -1.00
CA ALA A 22 4.18 -12.03 -0.56
C ALA A 22 3.96 -11.93 0.96
N ARG A 23 5.04 -12.04 1.74
CA ARG A 23 4.99 -11.91 3.20
C ARG A 23 4.52 -10.54 3.67
N LEU A 24 4.94 -9.46 3.00
CA LEU A 24 4.47 -8.10 3.30
C LEU A 24 2.95 -7.97 3.11
N ARG A 25 2.42 -8.49 2.01
CA ARG A 25 0.97 -8.51 1.77
C ARG A 25 0.24 -9.31 2.83
N ASP A 26 0.75 -10.49 3.17
CA ASP A 26 0.10 -11.39 4.13
C ASP A 26 0.18 -10.82 5.57
N ALA A 27 1.27 -10.14 5.92
CA ALA A 27 1.46 -9.52 7.23
C ALA A 27 0.66 -8.22 7.38
N LEU A 28 0.64 -7.36 6.36
CA LEU A 28 0.05 -6.01 6.43
C LEU A 28 -1.42 -5.97 5.99
N GLY A 29 -1.93 -7.03 5.35
CA GLY A 29 -3.28 -7.06 4.79
C GLY A 29 -3.49 -5.92 3.78
N PRO A 30 -4.60 -5.16 3.86
CA PRO A 30 -4.89 -4.05 2.96
C PRO A 30 -3.82 -2.95 2.92
N LEU A 31 -3.05 -2.74 3.99
CA LEU A 31 -1.92 -1.80 3.96
C LEU A 31 -0.78 -2.28 3.04
N GLY A 32 -0.64 -3.60 2.88
CA GLY A 32 0.35 -4.21 2.00
C GLY A 32 -0.03 -4.09 0.53
N GLU A 33 -1.31 -3.96 0.19
CA GLU A 33 -1.78 -3.81 -1.20
C GLU A 33 -1.33 -2.49 -1.83
N GLY A 34 -1.19 -1.43 -1.02
CA GLY A 34 -0.68 -0.13 -1.46
C GLY A 34 0.82 -0.12 -1.79
N MET A 35 1.58 -1.16 -1.41
CA MET A 35 2.99 -1.31 -1.74
C MET A 35 3.15 -2.12 -3.03
N ASN A 36 3.28 -1.41 -4.15
CA ASN A 36 3.48 -2.07 -5.44
C ASN A 36 4.88 -2.69 -5.53
N ALA A 37 5.04 -3.69 -6.42
CA ALA A 37 6.32 -4.41 -6.58
C ALA A 37 7.48 -3.46 -6.91
N GLY A 38 7.25 -2.45 -7.76
CA GLY A 38 8.26 -1.46 -8.10
C GLY A 38 8.76 -0.67 -6.89
N GLN A 39 7.87 -0.25 -5.99
CA GLN A 39 8.22 0.46 -4.76
C GLN A 39 9.03 -0.41 -3.81
N ILE A 40 8.73 -1.71 -3.72
CA ILE A 40 9.51 -2.66 -2.91
C ILE A 40 10.94 -2.74 -3.45
N TYR A 41 11.12 -2.99 -4.75
CA TYR A 41 12.46 -3.09 -5.36
C TYR A 41 13.25 -1.78 -5.28
N VAL A 42 12.61 -0.63 -5.47
CA VAL A 42 13.25 0.68 -5.28
C VAL A 42 13.66 0.88 -3.83
N THR A 43 12.83 0.49 -2.87
CA THR A 43 13.14 0.57 -1.45
C THR A 43 14.32 -0.34 -1.08
N LEU A 44 14.33 -1.58 -1.57
CA LEU A 44 15.43 -2.53 -1.37
C LEU A 44 16.75 -1.98 -1.92
N THR A 45 16.74 -1.43 -3.14
CA THR A 45 17.92 -0.79 -3.74
C THR A 45 18.43 0.38 -2.90
N ARG A 46 17.52 1.17 -2.32
CA ARG A 46 17.91 2.30 -1.45
C ARG A 46 18.50 1.81 -0.12
N LEU A 47 17.93 0.76 0.47
CA LEU A 47 18.41 0.18 1.73
C LEU A 47 19.77 -0.51 1.56
N GLU A 48 20.00 -1.19 0.43
CA GLU A 48 21.30 -1.74 0.03
C GLU A 48 22.36 -0.62 -0.06
N LYS A 49 22.07 0.46 -0.78
CA LYS A 49 22.98 1.62 -0.87
C LYS A 49 23.25 2.30 0.47
N ALA A 50 22.32 2.19 1.41
CA ALA A 50 22.46 2.71 2.76
C ALA A 50 23.24 1.78 3.71
N GLY A 51 23.71 0.61 3.24
CA GLY A 51 24.44 -0.36 4.08
C GLY A 51 23.55 -1.16 5.04
N LEU A 52 22.22 -1.02 4.92
CA LEU A 52 21.25 -1.70 5.81
C LEU A 52 20.89 -3.11 5.32
N LEU A 53 21.22 -3.42 4.06
CA LEU A 53 21.02 -4.71 3.43
C LEU A 53 22.28 -5.15 2.68
N VAL A 54 22.50 -6.46 2.64
CA VAL A 54 23.43 -7.14 1.72
C VAL A 54 22.60 -7.92 0.71
N VAL A 55 23.09 -7.94 -0.53
CA VAL A 55 22.46 -8.66 -1.64
C VAL A 55 23.41 -9.74 -2.12
N GLU A 56 22.92 -10.96 -2.14
CA GLU A 56 23.58 -12.11 -2.75
C GLU A 56 22.83 -12.50 -4.01
N VAL A 57 23.58 -12.89 -5.05
CA VAL A 57 22.97 -13.47 -6.25
C VAL A 57 22.88 -14.97 -6.02
N ASP A 58 21.66 -15.47 -6.05
CA ASP A 58 21.39 -16.90 -6.03
C ASP A 58 21.69 -17.48 -7.42
N ASP A 59 22.77 -18.26 -7.51
CA ASP A 59 23.22 -18.90 -8.74
C ASP A 59 22.42 -20.17 -9.09
N ARG A 60 21.37 -20.51 -8.33
CA ARG A 60 20.47 -21.62 -8.66
C ARG A 60 19.73 -21.35 -9.99
N PRO A 61 19.75 -22.27 -10.97
CA PRO A 61 19.10 -22.07 -12.25
C PRO A 61 17.57 -22.02 -12.06
N ALA A 62 16.91 -21.04 -12.68
CA ALA A 62 15.49 -20.70 -12.51
C ALA A 62 14.46 -21.79 -12.94
N ASN A 63 14.88 -23.02 -13.23
CA ASN A 63 14.05 -24.05 -13.87
C ASN A 63 13.69 -25.28 -13.01
N GLU A 64 14.11 -25.38 -11.75
CA GLU A 64 13.80 -26.58 -10.94
C GLU A 64 12.44 -26.54 -10.23
N THR A 65 11.74 -25.40 -10.18
CA THR A 65 10.46 -25.29 -9.44
C THR A 65 9.21 -25.65 -10.27
N ARG A 66 9.35 -26.16 -11.49
CA ARG A 66 8.20 -26.49 -12.38
C ARG A 66 7.92 -27.98 -12.58
N GLU A 67 8.71 -28.89 -12.01
CA GLU A 67 8.44 -30.33 -12.12
C GLU A 67 7.71 -30.88 -10.88
N GLY A 68 6.40 -30.62 -10.85
CA GLY A 68 5.44 -31.27 -9.97
C GLY A 68 4.19 -31.65 -10.77
N LYS A 69 4.36 -32.50 -11.79
CA LYS A 69 3.26 -33.06 -12.58
C LYS A 69 2.64 -34.23 -11.82
N GLY A 70 1.42 -34.05 -11.35
CA GLY A 70 0.52 -35.12 -10.88
C GLY A 70 -0.80 -35.06 -11.63
N ASP A 71 -0.89 -35.88 -12.67
CA ASP A 71 -2.07 -36.52 -13.28
C ASP A 71 -3.31 -35.70 -13.69
N ARG A 72 -3.39 -35.46 -15.01
CA ARG A 72 -4.68 -35.34 -15.74
C ARG A 72 -5.11 -36.74 -16.19
N PRO A 73 -6.34 -37.21 -15.93
CA PRO A 73 -6.86 -38.35 -16.63
C PRO A 73 -7.32 -37.96 -18.03
N ALA A 74 -7.19 -38.93 -18.93
CA ALA A 74 -7.42 -38.84 -20.37
C ALA A 74 -8.91 -38.81 -20.74
N ASN A 75 -9.13 -38.31 -21.96
CA ASN A 75 -10.35 -38.10 -22.71
C ASN A 75 -11.14 -39.39 -23.01
N GLU A 76 -12.48 -39.33 -22.98
CA GLU A 76 -13.37 -40.22 -23.75
C GLU A 76 -14.36 -39.41 -24.59
N THR A 77 -14.33 -39.74 -25.88
CA THR A 77 -15.03 -39.17 -27.03
C THR A 77 -16.53 -39.50 -27.07
N ARG A 78 -17.38 -38.56 -27.54
CA ARG A 78 -18.51 -38.92 -28.42
C ARG A 78 -19.09 -37.76 -29.25
N GLU A 79 -18.82 -37.87 -30.55
CA GLU A 79 -19.59 -37.62 -31.78
C GLU A 79 -20.84 -36.71 -31.83
N GLY A 80 -20.91 -35.91 -32.91
CA GLY A 80 -22.14 -35.32 -33.49
C GLY A 80 -21.87 -34.01 -34.25
N LYS A 81 -21.32 -34.05 -35.48
CA LYS A 81 -22.01 -33.90 -36.79
C LYS A 81 -22.74 -32.55 -37.00
N GLY A 82 -22.27 -31.77 -37.99
CA GLY A 82 -23.00 -30.60 -38.52
C GLY A 82 -22.17 -29.64 -39.38
N ASP A 83 -22.05 -29.98 -40.67
CA ASP A 83 -22.10 -29.14 -41.88
C ASP A 83 -21.19 -27.90 -42.10
N ARG A 84 -20.44 -28.00 -43.21
CA ARG A 84 -19.81 -26.94 -44.06
C ARG A 84 -20.88 -26.16 -44.84
N PRO A 85 -20.66 -24.90 -45.31
CA PRO A 85 -19.75 -24.59 -46.44
C PRO A 85 -18.93 -23.27 -46.26
N ALA A 86 -17.65 -23.25 -46.68
CA ALA A 86 -17.08 -22.78 -47.97
C ALA A 86 -17.05 -21.24 -48.16
N SER A 87 -15.84 -20.67 -48.21
CA SER A 87 -15.41 -19.71 -49.24
C SER A 87 -13.91 -19.41 -49.16
N GLU A 88 -13.32 -19.26 -50.34
CA GLU A 88 -11.92 -19.03 -50.68
C GLU A 88 -11.53 -17.53 -50.65
N THR A 89 -10.27 -17.30 -50.26
CA THR A 89 -9.24 -16.40 -50.83
C THR A 89 -9.53 -14.90 -51.03
N GLN A 90 -8.80 -14.02 -50.31
CA GLN A 90 -7.75 -13.17 -50.91
C GLN A 90 -6.96 -12.30 -49.90
N GLU A 91 -5.63 -12.44 -50.00
CA GLU A 91 -4.56 -11.43 -50.05
C GLU A 91 -4.76 -10.07 -49.35
N GLY A 92 -3.84 -9.79 -48.41
CA GLY A 92 -3.64 -8.48 -47.81
C GLY A 92 -2.25 -8.34 -47.21
N LYS A 93 -1.27 -8.09 -48.08
CA LYS A 93 0.13 -7.73 -47.80
C LYS A 93 0.20 -6.49 -46.90
N GLY A 94 0.93 -6.57 -45.78
CA GLY A 94 1.20 -5.45 -44.91
C GLY A 94 2.46 -5.69 -44.08
N ASP A 95 3.57 -5.13 -44.56
CA ASP A 95 4.88 -5.11 -43.90
C ASP A 95 4.79 -4.59 -42.45
N ARG A 96 5.22 -5.42 -41.49
CA ARG A 96 5.64 -4.97 -40.15
C ARG A 96 6.79 -5.87 -39.69
N PRO A 97 7.99 -5.33 -39.41
CA PRO A 97 8.94 -6.04 -38.58
C PRO A 97 8.43 -5.98 -37.14
N ALA A 98 7.77 -7.05 -36.70
CA ALA A 98 7.58 -7.34 -35.30
C ALA A 98 8.71 -8.27 -34.87
N ASN A 99 9.54 -7.80 -33.93
CA ASN A 99 10.02 -8.54 -32.76
C ASN A 99 11.44 -8.13 -32.35
N GLU A 100 11.62 -6.97 -31.73
CA GLU A 100 12.90 -6.63 -31.05
C GLU A 100 12.73 -5.86 -29.73
N THR A 101 11.49 -5.59 -29.27
CA THR A 101 11.26 -4.80 -28.05
C THR A 101 10.73 -5.62 -26.86
N GLN A 102 10.51 -6.93 -27.03
CA GLN A 102 9.93 -7.77 -25.98
C GLN A 102 10.99 -8.41 -25.06
N GLU A 103 12.22 -8.61 -25.52
CA GLU A 103 13.30 -9.23 -24.72
C GLU A 103 13.89 -8.32 -23.63
N ARG A 104 13.90 -6.99 -23.83
CA ARG A 104 14.48 -6.04 -22.85
C ARG A 104 13.62 -5.78 -21.60
N ARG A 105 12.35 -6.22 -21.60
CA ARG A 105 11.47 -6.15 -20.41
C ARG A 105 11.52 -7.44 -19.57
N GLY A 106 11.82 -8.60 -20.16
CA GLY A 106 11.96 -9.87 -19.45
C GLY A 106 13.23 -9.97 -18.60
N ASP A 107 14.36 -9.50 -19.12
CA ASP A 107 15.68 -9.60 -18.47
C ASP A 107 15.81 -8.78 -17.16
N ARG A 108 15.04 -7.69 -17.01
CA ARG A 108 15.04 -6.90 -15.76
C ARG A 108 14.22 -7.52 -14.63
N GLY A 109 13.18 -8.30 -14.94
CA GLY A 109 12.42 -9.04 -13.95
C GLY A 109 13.20 -10.27 -13.46
N ASP A 110 13.79 -11.00 -14.39
CA ASP A 110 14.58 -12.21 -14.13
C ASP A 110 15.82 -11.96 -13.24
N ARG A 111 16.50 -10.82 -13.42
CA ARG A 111 17.63 -10.42 -12.55
C ARG A 111 17.23 -10.01 -11.14
N GLY A 112 16.00 -9.52 -10.94
CA GLY A 112 15.48 -9.16 -9.62
C GLY A 112 15.09 -10.38 -8.79
N ASP A 113 14.63 -11.43 -9.45
CA ASP A 113 14.15 -12.67 -8.82
C ASP A 113 15.32 -13.54 -8.30
N ARG A 114 16.52 -13.42 -8.87
CA ARG A 114 17.74 -14.10 -8.40
C ARG A 114 18.43 -13.42 -7.21
N LYS A 115 17.98 -12.24 -6.77
CA LYS A 115 18.60 -11.53 -5.64
C LYS A 115 17.99 -11.96 -4.32
N VAL A 116 18.84 -12.44 -3.42
CA VAL A 116 18.50 -12.70 -2.02
C VAL A 116 18.96 -11.52 -1.18
N TYR A 117 18.04 -10.92 -0.42
CA TYR A 117 18.31 -9.78 0.45
C TYR A 117 18.43 -10.26 1.90
N SER A 118 19.48 -9.83 2.58
CA SER A 118 19.78 -10.13 3.99
C SER A 118 20.04 -8.84 4.76
N LEU A 119 19.63 -8.76 6.04
CA LEU A 119 19.96 -7.62 6.88
C LEU A 119 21.44 -7.60 7.28
N THR A 120 22.01 -6.40 7.37
CA THR A 120 23.26 -6.16 8.09
C THR A 120 23.00 -5.98 9.59
N ALA A 121 24.06 -5.99 10.40
CA ALA A 121 23.96 -5.63 11.82
C ALA A 121 23.38 -4.22 12.03
N GLU A 122 23.78 -3.27 11.17
CA GLU A 122 23.23 -1.90 11.18
C GLU A 122 21.73 -1.90 10.81
N GLY A 123 21.35 -2.70 9.81
CA GLY A 123 19.94 -2.93 9.45
C GLY A 123 19.11 -3.46 10.62
N GLN A 124 19.62 -4.45 11.35
CA GLN A 124 18.95 -5.00 12.54
C GLN A 124 18.81 -3.95 13.66
N GLN A 125 19.88 -3.21 13.95
CA GLN A 125 19.87 -2.15 14.95
C GLN A 125 18.85 -1.06 14.59
N ARG A 126 18.80 -0.64 13.32
CA ARG A 126 17.83 0.33 12.82
C ARG A 126 16.38 -0.12 13.01
N VAL A 127 16.09 -1.40 12.80
CA VAL A 127 14.76 -1.99 13.08
C VAL A 127 14.46 -1.97 14.57
N ALA A 128 15.42 -2.37 15.41
CA ALA A 128 15.24 -2.38 16.86
C ALA A 128 14.95 -0.98 17.41
N GLU A 129 15.72 0.02 16.95
CA GLU A 129 15.50 1.43 17.27
C GLU A 129 14.12 1.89 16.86
N TRP A 130 13.71 1.59 15.62
CA TRP A 130 12.39 1.94 15.12
C TRP A 130 11.25 1.32 15.94
N ILE A 131 11.38 0.04 16.33
CA ILE A 131 10.36 -0.64 17.15
C ILE A 131 10.28 -0.01 18.55
N SER A 132 11.40 0.44 19.10
CA SER A 132 11.45 1.10 20.41
C SER A 132 11.03 2.57 20.38
N GLU A 133 10.97 3.17 19.19
CA GLU A 133 10.66 4.59 19.01
C GLU A 133 9.20 4.88 19.39
N VAL A 134 9.00 5.64 20.46
CA VAL A 134 7.67 6.10 20.89
C VAL A 134 7.35 7.41 20.16
N ALA A 135 7.05 7.32 18.87
CA ALA A 135 6.65 8.46 18.05
C ALA A 135 5.25 8.22 17.46
N TRP A 136 4.27 9.01 17.91
CA TRP A 136 2.92 9.00 17.33
C TRP A 136 2.66 10.36 16.66
N PRO A 137 2.34 10.41 15.35
CA PRO A 137 1.99 11.65 14.68
C PRO A 137 0.77 12.28 15.37
N ARG A 138 0.93 13.49 15.90
CA ARG A 138 -0.20 14.25 16.49
C ARG A 138 -0.83 15.12 15.40
N PRO A 139 -2.17 15.28 15.38
CA PRO A 139 -2.81 16.29 14.55
C PRO A 139 -2.19 17.66 14.83
N ASP A 140 -1.97 18.47 13.80
CA ASP A 140 -1.49 19.84 13.97
C ASP A 140 -2.64 20.76 14.43
N LEU A 141 -3.04 20.58 15.69
CA LEU A 141 -4.08 21.39 16.34
C LEU A 141 -3.68 22.86 16.42
N ALA A 142 -2.37 23.14 16.49
CA ALA A 142 -1.84 24.50 16.54
C ALA A 142 -2.09 25.23 15.23
N GLU A 143 -1.80 24.59 14.09
CA GLU A 143 -2.08 25.17 12.77
C GLU A 143 -3.57 25.47 12.58
N PHE A 144 -4.46 24.56 12.97
CA PHE A 144 -5.90 24.81 12.84
C PHE A 144 -6.38 25.92 13.76
N HIS A 145 -5.90 25.97 15.01
CA HIS A 145 -6.23 27.06 15.93
C HIS A 145 -5.78 28.42 15.38
N LEU A 146 -4.56 28.50 14.81
CA LEU A 146 -4.05 29.71 14.17
C LEU A 146 -4.93 30.15 13.00
N LYS A 147 -5.46 29.23 12.19
CA LYS A 147 -6.43 29.55 11.13
C LYS A 147 -7.68 30.23 11.66
N LEU A 148 -8.23 29.75 12.78
CA LEU A 148 -9.41 30.34 13.40
C LEU A 148 -9.12 31.75 13.94
N VAL A 149 -7.99 31.92 14.62
CA VAL A 149 -7.55 33.23 15.14
C VAL A 149 -7.32 34.23 14.01
N ALA A 150 -6.64 33.82 12.94
CA ALA A 150 -6.37 34.66 11.78
C ALA A 150 -7.66 35.06 11.05
N ALA A 151 -8.59 34.12 10.85
CA ALA A 151 -9.89 34.39 10.24
C ALA A 151 -10.66 35.49 11.00
N ALA A 152 -10.71 35.37 12.33
CA ALA A 152 -11.35 36.36 13.20
C ALA A 152 -10.64 37.72 13.18
N ALA A 153 -9.33 37.73 13.41
CA ALA A 153 -8.55 38.96 13.57
C ALA A 153 -8.47 39.78 12.28
N ALA A 154 -8.41 39.12 11.12
CA ALA A 154 -8.38 39.78 9.83
C ALA A 154 -9.78 40.06 9.26
N GLY A 155 -10.86 39.58 9.88
CA GLY A 155 -12.22 39.70 9.38
C GLY A 155 -12.46 38.98 8.04
N LEU A 156 -11.64 37.99 7.71
CA LEU A 156 -11.68 37.30 6.42
C LEU A 156 -12.75 36.20 6.38
N ALA A 157 -13.11 35.63 7.53
CA ALA A 157 -14.17 34.65 7.65
C ALA A 157 -14.66 34.55 9.10
N ASP A 158 -15.90 34.11 9.29
CA ASP A 158 -16.39 33.67 10.59
C ASP A 158 -15.69 32.35 11.00
N PRO A 159 -14.98 32.29 12.13
CA PRO A 159 -14.37 31.06 12.64
C PRO A 159 -15.36 29.89 12.74
N LEU A 160 -16.64 30.15 13.05
CA LEU A 160 -17.65 29.09 13.12
C LEU A 160 -17.91 28.47 11.74
N THR A 161 -17.85 29.24 10.66
CA THR A 161 -17.95 28.71 9.28
C THR A 161 -16.77 27.80 8.93
N VAL A 162 -15.57 28.14 9.42
CA VAL A 162 -14.36 27.30 9.25
C VAL A 162 -14.49 26.00 10.03
N VAL A 163 -14.94 26.06 11.28
CA VAL A 163 -15.22 24.88 12.12
C VAL A 163 -16.27 23.98 11.48
N ASP A 164 -17.38 24.54 10.99
CA ASP A 164 -18.44 23.78 10.32
C ASP A 164 -17.96 23.05 9.07
N THR A 165 -17.09 23.70 8.29
CA THR A 165 -16.50 23.13 7.08
C THR A 165 -15.61 21.94 7.43
N GLN A 166 -14.75 22.09 8.44
CA GLN A 166 -13.90 21.00 8.93
C GLN A 166 -14.74 19.85 9.51
N ARG A 167 -15.80 20.16 10.27
CA ARG A 167 -16.70 19.17 10.87
C ARG A 167 -17.38 18.31 9.81
N ARG A 168 -17.90 18.91 8.73
CA ARG A 168 -18.54 18.17 7.63
C ARG A 168 -17.57 17.17 6.98
N GLU A 169 -16.33 17.58 6.76
CA GLU A 169 -15.31 16.70 6.17
C GLU A 169 -14.94 15.55 7.11
N LEU A 170 -14.74 15.81 8.40
CA LEU A 170 -14.46 14.75 9.39
C LEU A 170 -15.63 13.77 9.53
N LEU A 171 -16.88 14.25 9.54
CA LEU A 171 -18.07 13.38 9.58
C LEU A 171 -18.19 12.50 8.33
N ARG A 172 -17.84 13.04 7.15
CA ARG A 172 -17.80 12.25 5.91
C ARG A 172 -16.77 11.13 6.03
N ARG A 173 -15.53 11.47 6.43
CA ARG A 173 -14.46 10.48 6.63
C ARG A 173 -14.80 9.43 7.67
N LEU A 174 -15.45 9.83 8.76
CA LEU A 174 -15.88 8.92 9.83
C LEU A 174 -16.87 7.89 9.27
N ARG A 175 -17.85 8.33 8.49
CA ARG A 175 -18.82 7.44 7.86
C ARG A 175 -18.18 6.48 6.88
N ASP A 176 -17.23 6.97 6.08
CA ASP A 176 -16.49 6.13 5.13
C ASP A 176 -15.65 5.08 5.86
N ALA A 177 -14.96 5.47 6.95
CA ALA A 177 -14.18 4.57 7.78
C ALA A 177 -15.06 3.51 8.48
N GLN A 178 -16.19 3.92 9.05
CA GLN A 178 -17.15 2.99 9.69
C GLN A 178 -17.71 1.98 8.70
N ARG A 179 -18.03 2.41 7.47
CA ARG A 179 -18.46 1.49 6.40
C ARG A 179 -17.35 0.51 6.03
N ALA A 180 -16.11 0.97 5.97
CA ALA A 180 -14.96 0.11 5.70
C ALA A 180 -14.76 -0.92 6.83
N VAL A 181 -14.90 -0.53 8.11
CA VAL A 181 -14.85 -1.48 9.24
C VAL A 181 -15.88 -2.59 9.06
N LEU A 182 -17.13 -2.25 8.70
CA LEU A 182 -18.20 -3.23 8.51
C LEU A 182 -17.99 -4.15 7.30
N ALA A 183 -17.19 -3.74 6.33
CA ALA A 183 -16.85 -4.56 5.16
C ALA A 183 -15.71 -5.55 5.44
N GLU A 184 -14.95 -5.34 6.51
CA GLU A 184 -13.84 -6.19 6.89
C GLU A 184 -14.28 -7.35 7.81
N PRO A 185 -13.68 -8.55 7.67
CA PRO A 185 -13.91 -9.63 8.62
C PRO A 185 -13.54 -9.22 10.05
N ALA A 186 -14.36 -9.62 11.02
CA ALA A 186 -14.11 -9.33 12.44
C ALA A 186 -12.74 -9.87 12.90
N GLY A 187 -11.97 -9.04 13.59
CA GLY A 187 -10.64 -9.38 14.08
C GLY A 187 -9.53 -9.33 13.01
N SER A 188 -9.81 -8.88 11.79
CA SER A 188 -8.78 -8.67 10.78
C SER A 188 -7.85 -7.50 11.17
N ARG A 189 -6.59 -7.54 10.71
CA ARG A 189 -5.66 -6.41 10.91
C ARG A 189 -6.17 -5.11 10.27
N ALA A 190 -6.91 -5.23 9.17
CA ALA A 190 -7.56 -4.11 8.50
C ALA A 190 -8.62 -3.46 9.39
N ALA A 191 -9.49 -4.28 9.99
CA ALA A 191 -10.51 -3.82 10.92
C ALA A 191 -9.89 -3.07 12.10
N LEU A 192 -8.82 -3.62 12.70
CA LEU A 192 -8.09 -2.96 13.80
C LEU A 192 -7.55 -1.57 13.42
N LEU A 193 -6.97 -1.45 12.22
CA LEU A 193 -6.45 -0.18 11.73
C LEU A 193 -7.56 0.85 11.49
N LEU A 194 -8.65 0.40 10.87
CA LEU A 194 -9.81 1.24 10.58
C LEU A 194 -10.52 1.68 11.86
N GLU A 195 -10.61 0.82 12.88
CA GLU A 195 -11.09 1.17 14.22
C GLU A 195 -10.24 2.29 14.85
N GLY A 196 -8.92 2.20 14.74
CA GLY A 196 -8.01 3.27 15.19
C GLY A 196 -8.25 4.60 14.46
N VAL A 197 -8.53 4.56 13.16
CA VAL A 197 -8.90 5.74 12.37
C VAL A 197 -10.24 6.33 12.85
N VAL A 198 -11.25 5.48 13.08
CA VAL A 198 -12.55 5.89 13.61
C VAL A 198 -12.39 6.61 14.95
N LEU A 199 -11.64 6.03 15.88
CA LEU A 199 -11.38 6.61 17.20
C LEU A 199 -10.68 7.97 17.10
N ARG A 200 -9.72 8.11 16.18
CA ARG A 200 -9.02 9.40 15.96
C ARG A 200 -9.98 10.47 15.42
N LEU A 201 -10.79 10.12 14.43
CA LEU A 201 -11.77 11.04 13.85
C LEU A 201 -12.83 11.48 14.89
N GLN A 202 -13.24 10.57 15.77
CA GLN A 202 -14.13 10.90 16.89
C GLN A 202 -13.47 11.88 17.87
N ALA A 203 -12.19 11.68 18.21
CA ALA A 203 -11.46 12.61 19.06
C ALA A 203 -11.32 13.99 18.42
N ASP A 204 -11.03 14.07 17.12
CA ASP A 204 -10.92 15.32 16.38
C ASP A 204 -12.27 16.06 16.30
N LEU A 205 -13.38 15.33 16.09
CA LEU A 205 -14.73 15.89 16.12
C LEU A 205 -15.07 16.47 17.49
N HIS A 206 -14.75 15.73 18.57
CA HIS A 206 -14.96 16.22 19.92
C HIS A 206 -14.19 17.52 20.20
N TRP A 207 -12.97 17.63 19.69
CA TRP A 207 -12.20 18.86 19.79
C TRP A 207 -12.81 20.03 19.01
N LEU A 208 -13.42 19.78 17.84
CA LEU A 208 -14.16 20.82 17.11
C LEU A 208 -15.39 21.32 17.89
N GLU A 209 -16.04 20.48 18.68
CA GLU A 209 -17.12 20.92 19.58
C GLU A 209 -16.62 21.88 20.66
N VAL A 210 -15.39 21.66 21.17
CA VAL A 210 -14.75 22.60 22.11
C VAL A 210 -14.50 23.95 21.43
N CYS A 211 -13.99 23.93 20.20
CA CYS A 211 -13.76 25.15 19.42
C CYS A 211 -15.06 25.93 19.18
N ASP A 212 -16.12 25.23 18.77
CA ASP A 212 -17.44 25.80 18.51
C ASP A 212 -18.00 26.54 19.75
N ARG A 213 -17.95 25.89 20.92
CA ARG A 213 -18.37 26.51 22.19
C ARG A 213 -17.54 27.75 22.52
N HIS A 214 -16.22 27.68 22.37
CA HIS A 214 -15.32 28.80 22.66
C HIS A 214 -15.65 30.02 21.79
N TRP A 215 -15.77 29.82 20.47
CA TRP A 215 -16.02 30.91 19.53
C TRP A 215 -17.44 31.45 19.62
N THR A 216 -18.42 30.61 19.96
CA THR A 216 -19.80 31.05 20.24
C THR A 216 -19.87 31.97 21.46
N GLN A 217 -19.20 31.60 22.57
CA GLN A 217 -19.13 32.43 23.77
C GLN A 217 -18.43 33.77 23.53
N ARG A 218 -17.40 33.75 22.67
CA ARG A 218 -16.66 34.96 22.30
C ARG A 218 -17.49 35.90 21.44
N ARG A 219 -18.39 35.37 20.60
CA ARG A 219 -19.33 36.14 19.80
C ARG A 219 -20.45 36.78 20.63
N SER A 220 -20.89 36.13 21.71
CA SER A 220 -21.95 36.65 22.58
C SER A 220 -21.46 37.69 23.61
N GLY A 221 -20.15 37.75 23.86
CA GLY A 221 -19.52 38.72 24.77
C GLY A 221 -18.89 39.93 24.10
N SER A 222 -18.99 40.07 22.77
CA SER A 222 -18.52 41.22 21.99
C SER A 222 -19.69 42.00 21.42
#